data_AF-A0AA41XFQ1-F1
#
_entry.id   AF-A0AA41XFQ1-F1
#
_cell.length_a   1.000
_cell.length_b   1.000
_cell.length_c   1.000
_cell.angle_alpha   90.00
_cell.angle_beta   90.00
_cell.angle_gamma   90.00
#
_symmetry.space_group_name_H-M   'P 1'
#
loop_
_entity.id
_entity.type
_entity.pdbx_description
1 polymer ?
#
loop_
_entity_poly.entity_id
_entity_poly.type
_entity_poly.pdbx_seq_one_letter_code
_entity_poly.pdbx_strand_id
1 'polypeptide(L)'
;MTRAVDYQWHLAELMARNAMHNTTDLASHLTERGITLSASQVYRLVTNRPERISLPILSALCDIFHCTPAELITVAAENAKPLRRS
;
A
#
# COMPACT_ATOMS: atom_id res chain seq x y z
N MET A 1 17.39 4.92 23.17
CA MET A 1 17.12 3.80 22.24
C MET A 1 16.36 4.36 21.06
N THR A 2 16.93 4.34 19.86
CA THR A 2 16.21 4.76 18.64
C THR A 2 15.49 3.53 18.09
N ARG A 3 14.20 3.65 17.76
CA ARG A 3 13.48 2.60 17.02
C ARG A 3 13.55 2.92 15.54
N ALA A 4 13.95 1.94 14.73
CA ALA A 4 13.76 2.00 13.28
C ALA A 4 12.30 1.62 13.01
N VAL A 5 11.52 2.59 12.51
CA VAL A 5 10.12 2.37 12.13
C VAL A 5 10.09 2.25 10.62
N ASP A 6 9.60 1.11 10.13
CA ASP A 6 9.48 0.82 8.72
C ASP A 6 8.15 0.11 8.41
N TYR A 7 7.82 -0.03 7.13
CA TYR A 7 6.65 -0.79 6.71
C TYR A 7 6.81 -1.40 5.33
N GLN A 8 6.02 -2.44 5.07
CA GLN A 8 5.88 -3.10 3.79
C GLN A 8 4.51 -2.78 3.18
N TRP A 9 4.50 -2.66 1.85
CA TRP A 9 3.30 -2.37 1.07
C TRP A 9 2.97 -3.57 0.18
N HIS A 10 1.77 -4.12 0.33
CA HIS A 10 1.39 -5.43 -0.23
C HIS A 10 0.38 -5.33 -1.38
N LEU A 11 0.11 -4.13 -1.92
CA LEU A 11 -0.96 -3.96 -2.91
C LEU A 11 -0.78 -4.82 -4.17
N ALA A 12 0.43 -4.91 -4.72
CA ALA A 12 0.69 -5.74 -5.91
C ALA A 12 0.41 -7.23 -5.64
N GLU A 13 0.72 -7.71 -4.43
CA GLU A 13 0.45 -9.07 -4.02
C GLU A 13 -1.06 -9.31 -3.81
N LEU A 14 -1.76 -8.37 -3.17
CA LEU A 14 -3.22 -8.43 -3.01
C LEU A 14 -3.95 -8.41 -4.34
N MET A 15 -3.49 -7.59 -5.29
CA MET A 15 -3.99 -7.59 -6.67
C MET A 15 -3.84 -8.96 -7.32
N ALA A 16 -2.63 -9.54 -7.27
CA ALA A 16 -2.36 -10.86 -7.84
C ALA A 16 -3.21 -11.98 -7.21
N ARG A 17 -3.37 -11.96 -5.87
CA ARG A 17 -4.22 -12.92 -5.13
C ARG A 17 -5.69 -12.83 -5.53
N ASN A 18 -6.16 -11.66 -5.94
CA ASN A 18 -7.53 -11.41 -6.40
C ASN A 18 -7.66 -11.47 -7.93
N ALA A 19 -6.71 -12.10 -8.63
CA ALA A 19 -6.68 -12.23 -10.09
C ALA A 19 -6.75 -10.89 -10.85
N MET A 20 -6.34 -9.79 -10.21
CA MET A 20 -6.29 -8.46 -10.79
C MET A 20 -4.86 -8.19 -11.30
N HIS A 21 -4.67 -8.24 -12.61
CA HIS A 21 -3.34 -8.09 -13.22
C HIS A 21 -3.12 -6.74 -13.90
N ASN A 22 -4.16 -5.90 -13.97
CA ASN A 22 -4.13 -4.63 -14.66
C ASN A 22 -4.44 -3.46 -13.71
N THR A 23 -3.64 -2.40 -13.78
CA THR A 23 -3.87 -1.15 -13.05
C THR A 23 -5.13 -0.41 -13.51
N THR A 24 -5.57 -0.60 -14.75
CA THR A 24 -6.81 0.02 -15.26
C THR A 24 -8.06 -0.53 -14.56
N ASP A 25 -8.06 -1.81 -14.20
CA ASP A 25 -9.16 -2.44 -13.47
C ASP A 25 -9.24 -1.86 -12.06
N LEU A 26 -8.08 -1.73 -11.39
CA LEU A 26 -7.99 -1.05 -10.09
C LEU A 26 -8.48 0.41 -10.18
N ALA A 27 -8.11 1.14 -11.22
CA ALA A 27 -8.55 2.53 -11.42
C ALA A 27 -10.08 2.63 -11.53
N SER A 28 -10.71 1.67 -12.22
CA SER A 28 -12.17 1.62 -12.37
C SER A 28 -12.86 1.38 -11.02
N HIS A 29 -12.39 0.42 -10.23
CA HIS A 29 -12.92 0.17 -8.90
C HIS A 29 -12.72 1.31 -7.89
N LEU A 30 -11.62 2.05 -7.99
CA LEU A 30 -11.41 3.26 -7.21
C LEU A 30 -12.40 4.36 -7.62
N THR A 31 -12.66 4.50 -8.92
CA THR A 31 -13.61 5.49 -9.46
C THR A 31 -15.04 5.20 -9.00
N GLU A 32 -15.46 3.93 -8.97
CA GLU A 32 -16.76 3.50 -8.41
C GLU A 32 -16.95 3.92 -6.94
N ARG A 33 -15.85 4.11 -6.20
CA ARG A 33 -15.84 4.56 -4.80
C ARG A 33 -15.59 6.07 -4.66
N GLY A 34 -15.68 6.82 -5.75
CA GLY A 34 -15.47 8.27 -5.77
C GLY A 34 -14.00 8.71 -5.68
N ILE A 35 -13.06 7.80 -5.94
CA ILE A 35 -11.61 8.07 -5.91
C ILE A 35 -11.07 8.07 -7.34
N THR A 36 -10.84 9.26 -7.87
CA THR A 36 -10.24 9.42 -9.20
C THR A 36 -8.74 9.65 -9.08
N LEU A 37 -7.95 8.71 -9.62
CA LEU A 37 -6.51 8.82 -9.76
C LEU A 37 -6.13 8.76 -11.25
N SER A 38 -5.09 9.50 -11.64
CA SER A 38 -4.49 9.35 -12.97
C SER A 38 -3.82 7.98 -13.10
N ALA A 39 -3.66 7.49 -14.34
CA ALA A 39 -3.00 6.20 -14.62
C ALA A 39 -1.60 6.12 -13.98
N SER A 40 -0.82 7.21 -14.03
CA SER A 40 0.50 7.29 -13.39
C SER A 40 0.43 7.20 -11.86
N GLN A 41 -0.60 7.77 -11.23
CA GLN A 41 -0.81 7.64 -9.79
C GLN A 41 -1.18 6.22 -9.39
N VAL A 42 -2.06 5.56 -10.14
CA VAL A 42 -2.41 4.14 -9.89
C VAL A 42 -1.20 3.25 -10.09
N TYR A 43 -0.45 3.44 -11.18
CA TYR A 43 0.77 2.69 -11.42
C TYR A 43 1.78 2.85 -10.28
N ARG A 44 2.04 4.08 -9.82
CA ARG A 44 2.95 4.34 -8.69
C ARG A 44 2.43 3.75 -7.38
N LEU A 45 1.11 3.76 -7.15
CA LEU A 45 0.49 3.16 -5.98
C LEU A 45 0.71 1.65 -5.94
N VAL A 46 0.71 0.98 -7.08
CA VAL A 46 0.93 -0.48 -7.17
C VAL A 46 2.42 -0.84 -7.14
N THR A 47 3.26 -0.10 -7.85
CA THR A 47 4.68 -0.47 -8.09
C THR A 47 5.65 0.06 -7.05
N ASN A 48 5.32 1.18 -6.39
CA ASN A 48 6.21 1.80 -5.41
C ASN A 48 5.64 1.68 -4.00
N ARG A 49 6.51 1.89 -3.02
CA ARG A 49 6.13 2.06 -1.62
C ARG A 49 5.74 3.53 -1.36
N PRO A 50 4.46 3.85 -1.07
CA PRO A 50 4.01 5.24 -0.98
C PRO A 50 4.27 5.85 0.40
N GLU A 51 5.04 6.93 0.48
CA GLU A 51 5.30 7.62 1.77
C GLU A 51 4.03 8.10 2.49
N ARG A 52 3.00 8.46 1.72
CA ARG A 52 1.71 8.95 2.23
C ARG A 52 0.60 8.43 1.34
N ILE A 53 -0.46 7.99 1.99
CA ILE A 53 -1.75 7.70 1.37
C ILE A 53 -2.85 8.34 2.20
N SER A 54 -3.97 8.68 1.57
CA SER A 54 -5.14 9.17 2.29
C SER A 54 -5.93 7.99 2.87
N LEU A 55 -6.62 8.19 4.00
CA LEU A 55 -7.50 7.17 4.57
C LEU A 55 -8.62 6.71 3.63
N PRO A 56 -9.22 7.58 2.78
CA PRO A 56 -10.16 7.13 1.75
C PRO A 56 -9.57 6.11 0.79
N ILE A 57 -8.33 6.33 0.31
CA ILE A 57 -7.65 5.36 -0.57
C ILE A 57 -7.42 4.05 0.19
N LEU A 58 -6.90 4.12 1.41
CA LEU A 58 -6.69 2.93 2.24
C LEU A 58 -7.99 2.13 2.43
N SER A 59 -9.09 2.82 2.79
CA SER A 59 -10.40 2.22 2.98
C SER A 59 -10.97 1.60 1.71
N ALA A 60 -10.81 2.27 0.57
CA ALA A 60 -11.27 1.74 -0.72
C ALA A 60 -10.51 0.49 -1.13
N LEU A 61 -9.19 0.46 -0.92
CA LEU A 61 -8.40 -0.75 -1.21
C LEU A 61 -8.81 -1.93 -0.32
N CYS A 62 -9.06 -1.67 0.97
CA CYS A 62 -9.57 -2.71 1.89
C CYS A 62 -10.93 -3.24 1.44
N ASP A 63 -11.83 -2.37 0.98
CA ASP A 63 -13.14 -2.76 0.46
C ASP A 63 -13.05 -3.53 -0.87
N ILE A 64 -12.19 -3.10 -1.80
CA ILE A 64 -11.98 -3.77 -3.11
C ILE A 64 -11.46 -5.20 -2.94
N PHE A 65 -10.50 -5.40 -2.03
CA PHE A 65 -9.85 -6.69 -1.84
C PHE A 65 -10.40 -7.49 -0.66
N HIS A 66 -11.49 -7.02 -0.03
CA HIS A 66 -12.08 -7.61 1.16
C HIS A 66 -11.05 -7.94 2.26
N CYS A 67 -10.08 -7.05 2.44
CA CYS A 67 -8.95 -7.24 3.36
C CYS A 67 -8.93 -6.18 4.46
N THR A 68 -8.11 -6.43 5.48
CA THR A 68 -7.85 -5.45 6.54
C THR A 68 -6.63 -4.59 6.22
N PRO A 69 -6.48 -3.39 6.84
CA PRO A 69 -5.27 -2.58 6.67
C PRO A 69 -3.96 -3.31 7.01
N ALA A 70 -4.01 -4.31 7.91
CA ALA A 70 -2.84 -5.11 8.30
C ALA A 70 -2.38 -6.08 7.20
N GLU A 71 -3.26 -6.46 6.28
CA GLU A 71 -2.91 -7.25 5.11
C GLU A 71 -2.36 -6.39 3.97
N LEU A 72 -2.72 -5.10 3.94
CA LEU A 72 -2.27 -4.14 2.95
C LEU A 72 -0.93 -3.48 3.37
N ILE A 73 -0.74 -3.23 4.66
CA ILE A 73 0.46 -2.63 5.26
C ILE A 73 0.91 -3.44 6.48
N THR A 74 2.12 -3.99 6.42
CA THR A 74 2.78 -4.57 7.59
C THR A 74 3.78 -3.57 8.17
N VAL A 75 3.68 -3.24 9.46
CA VAL A 75 4.62 -2.34 10.13
C VAL A 75 5.73 -3.14 10.80
N ALA A 76 6.98 -2.81 10.49
CA ALA A 76 8.15 -3.35 11.16
C ALA A 76 8.74 -2.28 12.08
N ALA A 77 8.82 -2.58 13.38
CA ALA A 77 9.49 -1.72 14.36
C ALA A 77 10.66 -2.49 14.96
N GLU A 78 11.87 -2.25 14.47
CA GLU A 78 13.09 -2.88 14.98
C GLU A 78 13.84 -1.92 15.91
N ASN A 79 14.49 -2.46 16.94
CA ASN A 79 15.41 -1.66 17.76
C ASN A 79 16.63 -1.29 16.90
N ALA A 80 16.88 0.01 16.69
CA ALA A 80 18.03 0.44 15.90
C ALA A 80 19.31 -0.04 16.58
N LYS A 81 20.08 -0.87 15.87
CA LYS A 81 21.37 -1.37 16.36
C LYS A 81 22.28 -0.15 16.60
N PRO A 82 22.88 0.01 17.80
CA PRO A 82 23.73 1.15 18.07
C PRO A 82 24.89 1.14 17.06
N LEU A 83 25.08 2.25 16.36
CA LEU A 83 26.15 2.44 15.40
C LEU A 83 27.48 2.20 16.13
N ARG A 84 28.18 1.11 15.82
CA ARG A 84 29.54 0.90 16.30
C ARG A 84 30.42 1.96 15.64
N ARG A 85 30.74 3.04 16.36
CA ARG A 85 31.82 3.95 15.98
C ARG A 85 33.14 3.17 16.15
N SER A 86 33.78 2.87 15.03
CA SER A 86 35.16 2.37 14.95
C SER A 86 36.16 3.51 15.10
#